data_AF-A0A2G6FXK4-F1
#
_entry.id   AF-A0A2G6FXK4-F1
#
_cell.length_a   1.000
_cell.length_b   1.000
_cell.length_c   1.000
_cell.angle_alpha   90.00
_cell.angle_beta   90.00
_cell.angle_gamma   90.00
#
_symmetry.space_group_name_H-M   'P 1'
#
loop_
_entity.id
_entity.type
_entity.pdbx_description
1 polymer ?
#
loop_
_entity_poly.entity_id
_entity_poly.type
_entity_poly.pdbx_seq_one_letter_code
_entity_poly.pdbx_strand_id
1 'polypeptide(L)'
;MSRNHLAATVDAFNLRRYQEAVRHSAEGLAVAQGRDEAFWMGLNDACEGFALIEEQKWAPAEQKLVSAMQTLRNFGFRYNNFEITAALAGIRKAVEEIKFVCSQEKRVFDVTLLPHFRLGDPRESLMAERAS
;
A
#
# COMPACT_ATOMS: atom_id res chain seq x y z
N MET A 1 10.78 4.73 12.67
CA MET A 1 10.86 4.26 11.27
C MET A 1 12.05 4.85 10.49
N SER A 2 12.81 4.04 9.74
CA SER A 2 13.82 4.56 8.79
C SER A 2 13.12 5.20 7.60
N ARG A 3 13.25 6.53 7.45
CA ARG A 3 12.65 7.33 6.37
C ARG A 3 13.03 6.82 4.97
N ASN A 4 14.19 6.15 4.87
CA ASN A 4 14.73 5.64 3.62
C ASN A 4 13.92 4.48 3.05
N HIS A 5 13.44 3.54 3.89
CA HIS A 5 12.68 2.40 3.39
C HIS A 5 11.31 2.83 2.87
N LEU A 6 10.62 3.76 3.55
CA LEU A 6 9.28 4.19 3.12
C LEU A 6 9.32 4.91 1.78
N ALA A 7 10.28 5.83 1.60
CA ALA A 7 10.48 6.51 0.33
C ALA A 7 10.80 5.51 -0.78
N ALA A 8 11.74 4.58 -0.54
CA ALA A 8 12.10 3.55 -1.51
C ALA A 8 10.93 2.63 -1.90
N THR A 9 10.11 2.20 -0.92
CA THR A 9 8.88 1.43 -1.19
C THR A 9 7.91 2.22 -2.06
N VAL A 10 7.64 3.48 -1.72
CA VAL A 10 6.67 4.31 -2.46
C VAL A 10 7.16 4.60 -3.88
N ASP A 11 8.44 4.93 -4.04
CA ASP A 11 9.05 5.20 -5.35
C ASP A 11 9.00 3.95 -6.24
N ALA A 12 9.43 2.80 -5.73
CA ALA A 12 9.37 1.53 -6.46
C ALA A 12 7.92 1.17 -6.83
N PHE A 13 6.98 1.33 -5.90
CA PHE A 13 5.56 1.05 -6.12
C PHE A 13 4.96 1.92 -7.23
N ASN A 14 5.22 3.23 -7.18
CA ASN A 14 4.72 4.20 -8.14
C ASN A 14 5.34 4.01 -9.53
N LEU A 15 6.58 3.52 -9.60
CA LEU A 15 7.24 3.07 -10.82
C LEU A 15 6.78 1.68 -11.30
N ARG A 16 5.76 1.08 -10.66
CA ARG A 16 5.21 -0.25 -10.97
C ARG A 16 6.22 -1.39 -10.79
N ARG A 17 7.30 -1.17 -10.03
CA ARG A 17 8.30 -2.19 -9.69
C ARG A 17 7.87 -2.92 -8.42
N TYR A 18 6.76 -3.67 -8.50
CA TYR A 18 6.11 -4.20 -7.30
C TYR A 18 6.97 -5.19 -6.52
N GLN A 19 7.74 -6.05 -7.21
CA GLN A 19 8.71 -6.94 -6.56
C GLN A 19 9.78 -6.17 -5.79
N GLU A 20 10.23 -5.03 -6.31
CA GLU A 20 11.17 -4.16 -5.62
C GLU A 20 10.51 -3.45 -4.42
N ALA A 21 9.27 -3.01 -4.58
CA ALA A 21 8.49 -2.41 -3.49
C ALA A 21 8.28 -3.39 -2.32
N VAL A 22 7.98 -4.66 -2.61
CA VAL A 22 7.88 -5.75 -1.62
C VAL A 22 9.19 -5.91 -0.85
N ARG A 23 10.34 -5.93 -1.54
CA ARG A 23 11.64 -6.02 -0.87
C ARG A 23 11.86 -4.84 0.08
N HIS A 24 11.63 -3.61 -0.38
CA HIS A 24 11.81 -2.41 0.45
C HIS A 24 10.84 -2.38 1.65
N SER A 25 9.59 -2.83 1.48
CA SER A 25 8.63 -2.90 2.58
C SER A 25 8.96 -4.00 3.58
N ALA A 26 9.50 -5.14 3.13
CA ALA A 26 9.97 -6.21 3.99
C ALA A 26 11.19 -5.78 4.83
N GLU A 27 12.12 -5.02 4.25
CA GLU A 27 13.23 -4.40 4.98
C GLU A 27 12.73 -3.42 6.04
N GLY A 28 11.73 -2.60 5.70
CA GLY A 28 11.06 -1.72 6.65
C GLY A 28 10.40 -2.47 7.80
N LEU A 29 9.72 -3.58 7.50
CA LEU A 29 9.08 -4.46 8.48
C LEU A 29 10.10 -5.11 9.42
N ALA A 30 11.21 -5.62 8.90
CA ALA A 30 12.22 -6.35 9.66
C ALA A 30 12.84 -5.55 10.83
N VAL A 31 12.80 -4.21 10.75
CA VAL A 31 13.34 -3.31 11.78
C VAL A 31 12.25 -2.57 12.57
N ALA A 32 10.98 -2.81 12.26
CA ALA A 32 9.86 -2.13 12.88
C ALA A 32 9.43 -2.80 14.19
N GLN A 33 8.83 -2.02 15.09
CA GLN A 33 8.31 -2.52 16.35
C GLN A 33 6.97 -1.86 16.67
N GLY A 34 6.06 -2.61 17.29
CA GLY A 34 4.80 -2.09 17.82
C GLY A 34 3.90 -1.54 16.71
N ARG A 35 3.53 -0.25 16.81
CA ARG A 35 2.62 0.37 15.82
C ARG A 35 3.26 0.50 14.42
N ASP A 36 4.57 0.73 14.35
CA ASP A 36 5.30 0.77 13.07
C ASP A 36 5.28 -0.61 12.39
N GLU A 37 5.36 -1.69 13.16
CA GLU A 37 5.33 -3.07 12.63
C GLU A 37 3.99 -3.36 11.94
N ALA A 38 2.87 -3.06 12.61
CA ALA A 38 1.55 -3.21 12.00
C ALA A 38 1.39 -2.35 10.73
N PHE A 39 1.94 -1.14 10.70
CA PHE A 39 1.92 -0.31 9.49
C PHE A 39 2.66 -1.00 8.34
N TRP A 40 3.88 -1.46 8.62
CA TRP A 40 4.72 -2.12 7.62
C TRP A 40 4.14 -3.45 7.15
N MET A 41 3.50 -4.24 8.03
CA MET A 41 2.76 -5.44 7.63
C MET A 41 1.68 -5.10 6.61
N GLY A 42 0.86 -4.08 6.89
CA GLY A 42 -0.21 -3.65 5.98
C GLY A 42 0.32 -3.10 4.65
N LEU A 43 1.41 -2.33 4.67
CA LEU A 43 2.05 -1.81 3.47
C LEU A 43 2.71 -2.91 2.63
N ASN A 44 3.36 -3.88 3.29
CA ASN A 44 3.96 -5.04 2.65
C ASN A 44 2.90 -5.93 1.99
N ASP A 45 1.81 -6.23 2.69
CA ASP A 45 0.67 -6.97 2.11
C ASP A 45 0.09 -6.25 0.88
N ALA A 46 0.02 -4.92 0.91
CA ALA A 46 -0.41 -4.16 -0.26
C ALA A 46 0.55 -4.38 -1.44
N CYS A 47 1.86 -4.21 -1.22
CA CYS A 47 2.88 -4.39 -2.27
C CYS A 47 2.85 -5.81 -2.84
N GLU A 48 2.72 -6.83 -1.99
CA GLU A 48 2.61 -8.24 -2.42
C GLU A 48 1.33 -8.49 -3.23
N GLY A 49 0.20 -7.91 -2.81
CA GLY A 49 -1.06 -8.01 -3.54
C GLY A 49 -0.95 -7.44 -4.96
N PHE A 50 -0.25 -6.31 -5.13
CA PHE A 50 -0.03 -5.72 -6.46
C PHE A 50 1.00 -6.48 -7.30
N ALA A 51 2.03 -7.07 -6.69
CA ALA A 51 2.93 -7.99 -7.38
C ALA A 51 2.19 -9.23 -7.91
N LEU A 52 1.25 -9.78 -7.12
CA LEU A 52 0.42 -10.90 -7.53
C LEU A 52 -0.57 -10.54 -8.65
N ILE A 53 -1.06 -9.29 -8.71
CA ILE A 53 -1.85 -8.78 -9.84
C ILE A 53 -1.03 -8.82 -11.14
N GLU A 54 0.25 -8.41 -11.10
CA GLU A 54 1.14 -8.45 -12.27
C GLU A 54 1.35 -9.88 -12.78
N GLU A 55 1.37 -10.86 -11.87
CA GLU A 55 1.44 -12.29 -12.18
C GLU A 55 0.08 -12.91 -12.53
N GLN A 56 -1.00 -12.13 -12.58
CA GLN A 56 -2.39 -12.58 -12.81
C GLN A 56 -2.89 -13.62 -11.79
N LYS A 57 -2.33 -13.60 -10.58
CA LYS A 57 -2.72 -14.48 -9.48
C LYS A 57 -3.82 -13.81 -8.65
N TRP A 58 -5.03 -13.79 -9.20
CA TRP A 58 -6.15 -13.00 -8.67
C TRP A 58 -6.57 -13.33 -7.24
N ALA A 59 -6.78 -14.61 -6.94
CA ALA A 59 -7.24 -15.05 -5.62
C ALA A 59 -6.25 -14.70 -4.49
N PRO A 60 -4.94 -15.04 -4.58
CA PRO A 60 -4.00 -14.63 -3.54
C PRO A 60 -3.76 -13.11 -3.53
N ALA A 61 -3.87 -12.42 -4.67
CA ALA A 61 -3.80 -10.96 -4.71
C ALA A 61 -4.93 -10.33 -3.88
N GLU A 62 -6.18 -10.77 -4.07
CA GLU A 62 -7.33 -10.29 -3.31
C GLU A 62 -7.13 -10.50 -1.81
N GLN A 63 -6.68 -11.69 -1.39
CA GLN A 63 -6.41 -11.99 0.02
C GLN A 63 -5.41 -11.02 0.63
N LYS A 64 -4.31 -10.75 -0.08
CA LYS A 64 -3.27 -9.81 0.37
C LYS A 64 -3.79 -8.38 0.45
N LEU A 65 -4.51 -7.92 -0.56
CA LEU A 65 -5.09 -6.58 -0.56
C LEU A 65 -6.17 -6.39 0.53
N VAL A 66 -6.97 -7.42 0.82
CA VAL A 66 -7.94 -7.40 1.93
C VAL A 66 -7.22 -7.34 3.28
N SER A 67 -6.16 -8.13 3.46
CA SER A 67 -5.33 -8.09 4.68
C SER A 67 -4.72 -6.69 4.88
N ALA A 68 -4.16 -6.10 3.81
CA ALA A 68 -3.64 -4.74 3.82
C ALA A 68 -4.69 -3.72 4.30
N MET A 69 -5.92 -3.78 3.77
CA MET A 69 -7.00 -2.88 4.20
C MET A 69 -7.39 -3.07 5.67
N GLN A 70 -7.50 -4.31 6.14
CA GLN A 70 -7.86 -4.62 7.52
C GLN A 70 -6.82 -4.08 8.51
N THR A 71 -5.55 -4.10 8.11
CA THR A 71 -4.43 -3.61 8.91
C THR A 71 -4.34 -2.08 8.87
N LEU A 72 -4.33 -1.49 7.66
CA LEU A 72 -4.09 -0.06 7.45
C LEU A 72 -5.24 0.84 7.92
N ARG A 73 -6.50 0.34 7.99
CA ARG A 73 -7.65 1.15 8.44
C ARG A 73 -7.51 1.72 9.86
N ASN A 74 -6.62 1.17 10.69
CA ASN A 74 -6.40 1.60 12.07
C ASN A 74 -5.40 2.78 12.20
N PHE A 75 -4.90 3.31 11.08
CA PHE A 75 -3.87 4.34 11.05
C PHE A 75 -4.39 5.76 10.76
N GLY A 76 -5.70 5.94 10.67
CA GLY A 76 -6.32 7.25 10.43
C GLY A 76 -6.05 7.78 9.02
N PHE A 77 -5.96 9.10 8.88
CA PHE A 77 -5.77 9.75 7.57
C PHE A 77 -4.35 9.57 7.01
N ARG A 78 -3.34 9.71 7.87
CA ARG A 78 -1.91 9.71 7.52
C ARG A 78 -1.11 9.08 8.67
N TYR A 79 -0.04 8.37 8.35
CA TYR A 79 0.89 7.80 9.34
C TYR A 79 2.33 7.86 8.82
N ASN A 80 3.27 8.38 9.62
CA ASN A 80 4.68 8.53 9.23
C ASN A 80 4.88 9.16 7.83
N ASN A 81 4.11 10.21 7.56
CA ASN A 81 4.05 10.89 6.28
C ASN A 81 3.47 10.08 5.11
N PHE A 82 2.87 8.91 5.32
CA PHE A 82 2.18 8.15 4.27
C PHE A 82 0.67 8.41 4.30
N GLU A 83 0.04 8.70 3.16
CA GLU A 83 -1.40 8.96 3.06
C GLU A 83 -2.23 7.67 3.05
N ILE A 84 -2.61 7.21 4.24
CA ILE A 84 -3.33 5.95 4.48
C ILE A 84 -4.65 5.90 3.71
N THR A 85 -5.46 6.97 3.78
CA THR A 85 -6.79 6.98 3.15
C THR A 85 -6.72 6.91 1.62
N ALA A 86 -5.74 7.58 1.01
CA ALA A 86 -5.51 7.50 -0.43
C ALA A 86 -5.08 6.09 -0.84
N ALA A 87 -4.18 5.47 -0.08
CA ALA A 87 -3.78 4.08 -0.30
C ALA A 87 -4.96 3.11 -0.17
N LEU A 88 -5.76 3.23 0.89
CA LEU A 88 -6.95 2.39 1.12
C LEU A 88 -7.98 2.51 -0.01
N ALA A 89 -8.25 3.73 -0.47
CA ALA A 89 -9.16 3.95 -1.60
C ALA A 89 -8.65 3.27 -2.88
N GLY A 90 -7.34 3.33 -3.11
CA GLY A 90 -6.65 2.65 -4.20
C GLY A 90 -6.74 1.12 -4.12
N ILE A 91 -6.40 0.56 -2.96
CA ILE A 91 -6.45 -0.88 -2.71
C ILE A 91 -7.88 -1.40 -2.88
N ARG A 92 -8.88 -0.68 -2.36
CA ARG A 92 -10.29 -1.05 -2.51
C ARG A 92 -10.71 -1.15 -3.97
N LYS A 93 -10.33 -0.18 -4.81
CA LYS A 93 -10.63 -0.23 -6.25
C LYS A 93 -10.00 -1.43 -6.93
N ALA A 94 -8.76 -1.77 -6.57
CA ALA A 94 -8.08 -2.95 -7.12
C ALA A 94 -8.79 -4.25 -6.72
N VAL A 95 -9.27 -4.36 -5.48
CA VAL A 95 -10.08 -5.51 -5.03
C VAL A 95 -11.40 -5.61 -5.78
N GLU A 96 -12.11 -4.49 -5.96
CA GLU A 96 -13.34 -4.45 -6.76
C GLU A 96 -13.07 -4.87 -8.22
N GLU A 97 -11.96 -4.44 -8.80
CA GLU A 97 -11.56 -4.83 -10.16
C GLU A 97 -11.22 -6.31 -10.28
N ILE A 98 -10.50 -6.89 -9.31
CA ILE A 98 -10.24 -8.33 -9.25
C ILE A 98 -11.57 -9.10 -9.27
N LYS A 99 -12.56 -8.65 -8.47
CA LYS A 99 -13.87 -9.32 -8.42
C LYS A 99 -14.58 -9.30 -9.77
N PHE A 100 -14.57 -8.17 -10.48
CA PHE A 100 -15.17 -8.09 -11.82
C PHE A 100 -14.49 -8.98 -12.85
N VAL A 101 -13.16 -9.12 -12.78
CA VAL A 101 -12.41 -10.03 -13.66
C VAL A 101 -12.73 -11.49 -13.32
N CYS A 102 -12.73 -11.84 -12.03
CA CYS A 102 -13.03 -13.20 -11.56
C CYS A 102 -14.49 -13.62 -11.82
N SER A 103 -15.46 -12.69 -11.75
CA SER A 103 -16.87 -12.94 -12.06
C SER A 103 -17.19 -12.93 -13.55
N GLN A 104 -16.18 -12.72 -14.42
CA GLN A 104 -16.31 -12.59 -15.87
C GLN A 104 -17.17 -11.40 -16.33
N GLU A 105 -17.47 -10.46 -15.44
CA GLU A 105 -18.10 -9.17 -15.80
C GLU A 105 -17.15 -8.28 -16.60
N LYS A 106 -15.83 -8.48 -16.42
CA LYS A 106 -14.77 -7.87 -17.23
C LYS A 106 -13.81 -8.94 -17.76
N ARG A 107 -13.31 -8.74 -18.98
CA ARG A 107 -12.34 -9.65 -19.63
C ARG A 107 -10.89 -9.36 -19.24
N VAL A 108 -10.59 -8.12 -18.87
CA VAL A 108 -9.22 -7.64 -18.62
C VAL A 108 -9.23 -6.76 -17.38
N PHE A 109 -8.20 -6.89 -16.55
CA PHE A 109 -7.96 -6.01 -15.42
C PHE A 109 -7.53 -4.63 -15.91
N ASP A 110 -8.23 -3.57 -15.50
CA ASP A 110 -7.86 -2.21 -15.85
C ASP A 110 -6.67 -1.70 -15.00
N VAL A 111 -5.48 -1.74 -15.60
CA VAL A 111 -4.22 -1.29 -14.97
C VAL A 111 -4.19 0.22 -14.69
N THR A 112 -5.08 1.02 -15.30
CA THR A 112 -5.18 2.45 -15.01
C THR A 112 -5.75 2.73 -13.62
N LEU A 113 -6.42 1.74 -13.01
CA LEU A 113 -6.97 1.81 -11.66
C LEU A 113 -5.93 1.55 -10.56
N LEU A 114 -4.71 1.12 -10.95
CA LEU A 114 -3.66 0.82 -10.00
C LEU A 114 -3.24 2.11 -9.27
N PRO A 115 -3.19 2.09 -7.93
CA PRO A 115 -3.01 3.32 -7.17
C PRO A 115 -1.62 3.92 -7.33
N HIS A 116 -1.51 5.18 -6.91
CA HIS A 116 -0.27 5.85 -6.62
C HIS A 116 -0.22 6.10 -5.11
N PHE A 117 0.81 5.59 -4.45
CA PHE A 117 1.06 5.90 -3.05
C PHE A 117 1.63 7.30 -2.91
N ARG A 118 1.23 7.98 -1.83
CA ARG A 118 1.58 9.37 -1.59
C ARG A 118 2.26 9.52 -0.25
N LEU A 119 3.34 10.29 -0.27
CA LEU A 119 3.91 10.87 0.92
C LEU A 119 3.33 12.27 1.10
N GLY A 120 2.93 12.61 2.32
CA GLY A 120 2.44 13.94 2.67
C GLY A 120 3.51 15.02 2.49
N ASP A 121 3.06 16.27 2.43
CA ASP A 121 3.97 17.41 2.34
C ASP A 121 4.73 17.57 3.67
N PRO A 122 6.08 17.59 3.66
CA PRO A 122 6.89 17.86 4.85
C PRO A 122 6.48 19.13 5.61
N ARG A 123 5.89 20.12 4.93
CA ARG A 123 5.48 21.40 5.52
C ARG A 123 4.25 21.29 6.43
N GLU A 124 3.39 20.29 6.21
CA GLU A 124 2.20 20.08 7.05
C GLU A 124 2.53 19.42 8.39
N SER A 125 3.58 18.58 8.45
CA SER A 125 4.03 17.95 9.70
C SER A 125 4.59 18.96 10.71
N LEU A 126 5.23 20.04 10.26
CA LEU A 126 5.77 21.11 11.11
C LEU A 126 4.67 21.99 11.76
N MET A 127 3.45 21.98 11.20
CA MET A 127 2.32 22.74 11.74
C MET A 127 1.56 21.94 12.81
N ALA A 128 1.49 20.60 12.66
CA ALA A 128 0.84 19.72 13.64
C ALA A 128 1.62 19.61 14.96
N GLU A 129 2.97 19.58 14.92
CA GLU A 129 3.82 19.56 16.12
C GLU A 129 3.82 20.87 16.91
N ARG A 130 3.42 21.99 16.30
CA ARG A 130 3.30 23.28 16.99
C ARG A 130 1.96 23.48 17.71
N ALA A 131 1.02 22.57 17.53
CA ALA A 131 -0.34 22.64 18.07
C ALA A 131 -0.61 21.59 19.17
N SER A 132 0.40 20.81 19.57
CA SER A 132 0.36 19.87 20.71
C SER A 132 1.33 20.32 21.80
#